data_AF-A0A953F734-F1
#
_entry.id   AF-A0A953F734-F1
#
_cell.length_a   1.000
_cell.length_b   1.000
_cell.length_c   1.000
_cell.angle_alpha   90.00
_cell.angle_beta   90.00
_cell.angle_gamma   90.00
#
_symmetry.space_group_name_H-M   'P 1'
#
loop_
_entity.id
_entity.type
_entity.pdbx_description
1 polymer ?
#
loop_
_entity_poly.entity_id
_entity_poly.type
_entity_poly.pdbx_seq_one_letter_code
_entity_poly.pdbx_strand_id
1 'polypeptide(L)'
;YIGTAYSWSLGFSLAGICMLLGLTLFMFTQKSLGPIGLTPKPEIFEKKTAGVSKGFFYFFGTLLFVPLFFSLIYYPMEFNMTSLFGTHKTVHFTGDANAATFSGKLMADSVFVPNANIALVDENKKTIGTATTNAEGKFELSGINTSVVSHLELQEGTIGNKILFNNEKGTEKEININDSGAFNIINKYIVQLVDLIFLIVAIIVIAYLFIEIRKCERAEARKLVAASILIFFSFIFWSFFEQGGGSLNYFAIGNVQSHGLNMTSVNNSVNALYVILFAPLVGLLWLALAKRKAEPNTVVKFGLGFVFLGIGFLVFFMSKFYANKDGMAPLSLFVLAYLITTIGELCLSPIGLSMITKLSPKRLYGVMMGTWFLASAYGQYGAGLIGSALASDESGKNLTNVEKLEQYTSGYEMIGYISLAAGVLMILLSPVIRKLMAEVK
;
A
#
# COMPACT_ATOMS: atom_id res chain seq x y z
N TYR A 1 6.91 -2.83 -18.01
CA TYR A 1 7.31 -3.74 -19.11
C TYR A 1 8.76 -4.16 -19.00
N ILE A 2 9.76 -3.26 -19.14
CA ILE A 2 11.18 -3.68 -19.12
C ILE A 2 11.57 -4.39 -17.81
N GLY A 3 11.09 -3.88 -16.67
CA GLY A 3 11.29 -4.52 -15.35
C GLY A 3 10.75 -5.95 -15.25
N THR A 4 9.58 -6.20 -15.83
CA THR A 4 8.87 -7.49 -15.75
C THR A 4 9.21 -8.45 -16.90
N ALA A 5 9.59 -7.93 -18.07
CA ALA A 5 9.85 -8.71 -19.27
C ALA A 5 11.33 -9.08 -19.44
N TYR A 6 12.27 -8.29 -18.91
CA TYR A 6 13.71 -8.53 -19.04
C TYR A 6 14.40 -8.63 -17.68
N SER A 7 14.44 -7.54 -16.92
CA SER A 7 14.92 -7.55 -15.54
C SER A 7 14.56 -6.27 -14.79
N TRP A 8 14.29 -6.41 -13.49
CA TRP A 8 14.06 -5.26 -12.60
C TRP A 8 15.25 -4.29 -12.59
N SER A 9 16.48 -4.81 -12.65
CA SER A 9 17.68 -3.98 -12.75
C SER A 9 17.66 -3.06 -13.97
N LEU A 10 17.30 -3.57 -15.15
CA LEU A 10 17.17 -2.75 -16.36
C LEU A 10 16.03 -1.73 -16.25
N GLY A 11 14.91 -2.14 -15.62
CA GLY A 11 13.80 -1.24 -15.33
C GLY A 11 14.23 -0.04 -14.48
N PHE A 12 14.96 -0.29 -13.39
CA PHE A 12 15.49 0.76 -12.52
C PHE A 12 16.60 1.58 -13.18
N SER A 13 17.48 0.96 -13.97
CA SER A 13 18.50 1.68 -14.74
C SER A 13 17.89 2.69 -15.69
N LEU A 14 16.82 2.31 -16.40
CA LEU A 14 16.11 3.22 -17.31
C LEU A 14 15.45 4.38 -16.56
N ALA A 15 14.84 4.11 -15.40
CA ALA A 15 14.31 5.17 -14.54
C ALA A 15 15.43 6.14 -14.11
N GLY A 16 16.60 5.63 -13.74
CA GLY A 16 17.79 6.44 -13.42
C GLY A 16 18.23 7.33 -14.57
N ILE A 17 18.25 6.82 -15.81
CA ILE A 17 18.55 7.62 -17.01
C ILE A 17 17.53 8.76 -17.17
N CYS A 18 16.24 8.48 -17.04
CA CYS A 18 15.19 9.50 -17.12
C CYS A 18 15.34 10.57 -16.02
N MET A 19 15.69 10.16 -14.79
CA MET A 19 15.97 11.11 -13.70
C MET A 19 17.17 12.00 -13.99
N LEU A 20 18.26 11.45 -14.56
CA LEU A 20 19.43 12.23 -14.99
C LEU A 20 19.09 13.23 -16.10
N LEU A 21 18.25 12.83 -17.06
CA LEU A 21 17.76 13.74 -18.10
C LEU A 21 16.91 14.86 -17.50
N GLY A 22 16.02 14.54 -16.55
CA GLY A 22 15.23 15.54 -15.80
C GLY A 22 16.12 16.51 -15.02
N LEU A 23 17.16 16.02 -14.34
CA LEU A 23 18.12 16.87 -13.64
C LEU A 23 18.90 17.75 -14.60
N THR A 24 19.33 17.21 -15.73
CA THR A 24 20.05 17.96 -16.78
C THR A 24 19.17 19.09 -17.33
N LEU A 25 17.91 18.78 -17.64
CA LEU A 25 16.92 19.78 -18.07
C LEU A 25 16.70 20.85 -16.98
N PHE A 26 16.62 20.45 -15.71
CA PHE A 26 16.51 21.38 -14.58
C PHE A 26 17.74 22.29 -14.49
N MET A 27 18.96 21.76 -14.61
CA MET A 27 20.20 22.56 -14.57
C MET A 27 20.22 23.64 -15.65
N PHE A 28 19.70 23.34 -16.85
CA PHE A 28 19.58 24.32 -17.91
C PHE A 28 18.43 25.33 -17.68
N THR A 29 17.33 24.90 -17.08
CA THR A 29 16.14 25.74 -16.89
C THR A 29 16.12 26.51 -15.56
N GLN A 30 16.94 26.17 -14.56
CA GLN A 30 16.90 26.79 -13.23
C GLN A 30 17.09 28.31 -13.27
N LYS A 31 17.87 28.82 -14.23
CA LYS A 31 18.10 30.27 -14.41
C LYS A 31 16.82 31.03 -14.76
N SER A 32 15.83 30.34 -15.32
CA SER A 32 14.51 30.90 -15.65
C SER A 32 13.50 30.87 -14.48
N LEU A 33 13.82 30.16 -13.38
CA LEU A 33 12.91 29.92 -12.25
C LEU A 33 12.99 30.97 -11.12
N GLY A 34 13.88 31.96 -11.23
CA GLY A 34 14.03 33.01 -10.21
C GLY A 34 14.59 32.49 -8.88
N PRO A 35 14.24 33.08 -7.72
CA PRO A 35 14.76 32.69 -6.40
C PRO A 35 14.15 31.42 -5.82
N ILE A 36 13.31 30.72 -6.60
CA ILE A 36 12.58 29.52 -6.17
C ILE A 36 13.58 28.37 -6.00
N GLY A 37 13.69 27.83 -4.79
CA GLY A 37 14.62 26.74 -4.44
C GLY A 37 15.89 27.18 -3.71
N LEU A 38 16.12 28.49 -3.53
CA LEU A 38 17.23 28.98 -2.72
C LEU A 38 16.97 28.80 -1.22
N THR A 39 18.02 28.44 -0.48
CA THR A 39 17.95 28.28 0.98
C THR A 39 17.63 29.62 1.66
N PRO A 40 16.67 29.68 2.60
CA PRO A 40 16.30 30.93 3.28
C PRO A 40 17.42 31.58 4.12
N LYS A 41 18.45 30.80 4.49
CA LYS A 41 19.60 31.21 5.32
C LYS A 41 20.89 30.53 4.82
N PRO A 42 21.50 31.00 3.73
CA PRO A 42 22.70 30.38 3.13
C PRO A 42 23.89 30.34 4.10
N GLU A 43 24.02 31.36 4.96
CA GLU A 43 25.08 31.48 5.97
C GLU A 43 25.20 30.27 6.92
N ILE A 44 24.08 29.59 7.22
CA ILE A 44 24.09 28.41 8.09
C ILE A 44 24.75 27.21 7.39
N PHE A 45 24.56 27.08 6.07
CA PHE A 45 25.10 25.99 5.27
C PHE A 45 26.58 26.18 4.97
N GLU A 46 27.02 27.44 4.87
CA GLU A 46 28.42 27.82 4.67
C GLU A 46 29.24 27.73 5.96
N LYS A 47 28.60 27.77 7.14
CA LYS A 47 29.28 27.64 8.43
C LYS A 47 30.04 26.31 8.50
N LYS A 48 31.35 26.38 8.73
CA LYS A 48 32.20 25.19 8.86
C LYS A 48 32.10 24.58 10.24
N THR A 49 31.97 23.26 10.32
CA THR A 49 32.08 22.46 11.54
C THR A 49 33.12 21.37 11.26
N ALA A 50 34.16 21.27 12.09
CA ALA A 50 35.31 20.38 11.84
C ALA A 50 35.94 20.56 10.43
N GLY A 51 36.06 21.80 9.94
CA GLY A 51 36.66 22.12 8.63
C GLY A 51 35.75 21.89 7.41
N VAL A 52 34.61 21.22 7.59
CA VAL A 52 33.63 20.89 6.54
C VAL A 52 32.41 21.80 6.64
N SER A 53 31.85 22.25 5.52
CA SER A 53 30.64 23.07 5.55
C SER A 53 29.45 22.25 6.07
N LYS A 54 28.57 22.87 6.86
CA LYS A 54 27.36 22.20 7.37
C LYS A 54 26.49 21.64 6.25
N GLY A 55 26.43 22.33 5.10
CA GLY A 55 25.74 21.81 3.92
C GLY A 55 26.32 20.49 3.42
N PHE A 56 27.64 20.36 3.40
CA PHE A 56 28.32 19.13 3.02
C PHE A 56 28.07 18.00 4.04
N PHE A 57 28.04 18.34 5.34
CA PHE A 57 27.69 17.38 6.40
C PHE A 57 26.25 16.86 6.24
N TYR A 58 25.27 17.73 5.98
CA TYR A 58 23.89 17.31 5.74
C TYR A 58 23.77 16.42 4.50
N PHE A 59 24.45 16.77 3.42
CA PHE A 59 24.44 15.98 2.19
C PHE A 59 25.02 14.57 2.39
N PHE A 60 26.20 14.46 3.01
CA PHE A 60 26.80 13.16 3.32
C PHE A 60 25.97 12.36 4.33
N GLY A 61 25.40 13.03 5.33
CA GLY A 61 24.44 12.43 6.25
C GLY A 61 23.26 11.80 5.52
N THR A 62 22.65 12.50 4.56
CA THR A 62 21.56 11.94 3.73
C THR A 62 22.03 10.78 2.84
N LEU A 63 23.25 10.82 2.32
CA LEU A 63 23.82 9.74 1.51
C LEU A 63 24.06 8.46 2.32
N LEU A 64 24.36 8.55 3.62
CA LEU A 64 24.50 7.39 4.50
C LEU A 64 23.16 6.67 4.74
N PHE A 65 22.03 7.34 4.55
CA PHE A 65 20.73 6.67 4.60
C PHE A 65 20.46 5.79 3.37
N VAL A 66 21.10 6.06 2.22
CA VAL A 66 20.91 5.25 1.00
C VAL A 66 21.34 3.79 1.20
N PRO A 67 22.57 3.46 1.66
CA PRO A 67 22.94 2.07 1.94
C PRO A 67 22.12 1.47 3.08
N LEU A 68 21.67 2.27 4.06
CA LEU A 68 20.76 1.82 5.11
C LEU A 68 19.41 1.36 4.53
N PHE A 69 18.73 2.19 3.73
CA PHE A 69 17.48 1.81 3.08
C PHE A 69 17.68 0.65 2.09
N PHE A 70 18.78 0.66 1.34
CA PHE A 70 19.12 -0.46 0.45
C PHE A 70 19.30 -1.76 1.25
N SER A 71 19.97 -1.72 2.40
CA SER A 71 20.11 -2.88 3.29
C SER A 71 18.77 -3.33 3.84
N LEU A 72 17.86 -2.42 4.21
CA LEU A 72 16.52 -2.76 4.70
C LEU A 72 15.64 -3.42 3.64
N ILE A 73 15.83 -3.04 2.36
CA ILE A 73 15.10 -3.63 1.22
C ILE A 73 15.69 -4.98 0.83
N TYR A 74 17.02 -5.10 0.81
CA TYR A 74 17.71 -6.29 0.29
C TYR A 74 17.90 -7.39 1.35
N TYR A 75 18.11 -6.96 2.59
CA TYR A 75 18.04 -7.79 3.79
C TYR A 75 16.81 -7.32 4.56
N PRO A 76 15.59 -7.70 4.14
CA PRO A 76 14.43 -7.47 4.98
C PRO A 76 14.81 -7.98 6.36
N MET A 77 14.75 -7.12 7.38
CA MET A 77 15.01 -7.55 8.74
C MET A 77 13.90 -8.52 9.11
N GLU A 78 14.10 -9.78 8.77
CA GLU A 78 13.43 -10.90 9.39
C GLU A 78 13.91 -10.86 10.84
N PHE A 79 13.20 -10.08 11.65
CA PHE A 79 13.32 -10.17 13.09
C PHE A 79 12.96 -11.62 13.44
N ASN A 80 14.00 -12.44 13.59
CA ASN A 80 13.88 -13.82 13.97
C ASN A 80 13.54 -13.86 15.47
N MET A 81 12.29 -13.54 15.78
CA MET A 81 11.72 -13.55 17.13
C MET A 81 11.45 -14.98 17.62
N THR A 82 11.88 -16.00 16.88
CA THR A 82 11.82 -17.42 17.25
C THR A 82 12.51 -17.68 18.59
N SER A 83 13.54 -16.90 18.94
CA SER A 83 14.21 -16.97 20.23
C SER A 83 13.42 -16.35 21.38
N LEU A 84 12.42 -15.50 21.10
CA LEU A 84 11.66 -14.76 22.10
C LEU A 84 10.32 -15.44 22.46
N PHE A 85 9.73 -16.21 21.54
CA PHE A 85 8.37 -16.75 21.71
C PHE A 85 8.18 -18.25 21.40
N GLY A 86 9.24 -18.99 21.03
CA GLY A 86 9.13 -20.41 20.71
C GLY A 86 8.29 -20.68 19.45
N THR A 87 8.35 -21.90 18.91
CA THR A 87 7.58 -22.28 17.72
C THR A 87 6.55 -23.36 18.07
N HIS A 88 5.27 -23.04 17.90
CA HIS A 88 4.21 -24.05 17.80
C HIS A 88 3.71 -24.05 16.36
N LYS A 89 3.95 -25.15 15.63
CA LYS A 89 3.37 -25.39 14.30
C LYS A 89 2.15 -26.28 14.46
N THR A 90 0.96 -25.70 14.38
CA THR A 90 -0.34 -26.41 14.50
C THR A 90 -0.97 -26.57 13.12
N VAL A 91 -1.35 -27.80 12.76
CA VAL A 91 -2.03 -28.11 11.48
C VAL A 91 -3.46 -28.58 11.77
N HIS A 92 -4.48 -27.93 11.19
CA HIS A 92 -5.90 -28.29 11.31
C HIS A 92 -6.26 -29.48 10.39
N PHE A 93 -6.99 -30.47 10.92
CA PHE A 93 -7.47 -31.63 10.15
C PHE A 93 -9.00 -31.73 10.10
N THR A 94 -9.48 -32.28 9.00
CA THR A 94 -10.80 -32.93 8.89
C THR A 94 -10.57 -34.28 8.21
N GLY A 95 -10.44 -35.34 9.02
CA GLY A 95 -10.30 -36.73 8.57
C GLY A 95 -11.62 -37.48 8.64
N ASP A 96 -11.75 -38.54 7.85
CA ASP A 96 -12.91 -39.45 7.88
C ASP A 96 -12.86 -40.29 9.17
N ALA A 97 -13.97 -40.36 9.89
CA ALA A 97 -14.03 -40.66 11.33
C ALA A 97 -13.71 -42.12 11.76
N ASN A 98 -13.18 -42.98 10.89
CA ASN A 98 -13.13 -44.43 11.13
C ASN A 98 -11.81 -45.14 10.71
N ALA A 99 -10.69 -44.44 10.52
CA ALA A 99 -9.40 -45.09 10.25
C ALA A 99 -8.75 -45.57 11.57
N ALA A 100 -8.35 -46.86 11.63
CA ALA A 100 -7.72 -47.51 12.80
C ALA A 100 -6.20 -47.22 12.93
N THR A 101 -5.59 -46.74 11.84
CA THR A 101 -4.17 -46.43 11.70
C THR A 101 -4.01 -45.09 11.00
N PHE A 102 -3.13 -44.24 11.53
CA PHE A 102 -2.81 -42.93 10.98
C PHE A 102 -1.34 -42.91 10.55
N SER A 103 -1.08 -42.78 9.25
CA SER A 103 0.28 -42.80 8.70
C SER A 103 0.51 -41.65 7.71
N GLY A 104 1.77 -41.24 7.57
CA GLY A 104 2.15 -40.14 6.69
C GLY A 104 3.65 -40.00 6.53
N LYS A 105 4.06 -39.03 5.69
CA LYS A 105 5.47 -38.74 5.40
C LYS A 105 5.77 -37.25 5.59
N LEU A 106 6.77 -36.94 6.40
CA LEU A 106 7.24 -35.58 6.66
C LEU A 106 8.40 -35.20 5.74
N MET A 107 8.29 -34.05 5.09
CA MET A 107 9.31 -33.49 4.21
C MET A 107 9.59 -32.01 4.50
N ALA A 108 10.84 -31.58 4.32
CA ALA A 108 11.27 -30.19 4.26
C ALA A 108 11.92 -29.96 2.89
N ASP A 109 11.35 -29.07 2.07
CA ASP A 109 11.90 -28.67 0.75
C ASP A 109 12.34 -29.86 -0.13
N SER A 110 11.49 -30.90 -0.19
CA SER A 110 11.71 -32.17 -0.93
C SER A 110 12.71 -33.15 -0.30
N VAL A 111 13.17 -32.91 0.93
CA VAL A 111 14.04 -33.80 1.71
C VAL A 111 13.25 -34.43 2.86
N PHE A 112 13.44 -35.73 3.11
CA PHE A 112 12.79 -36.41 4.23
C PHE A 112 13.39 -35.97 5.58
N VAL A 113 12.52 -35.81 6.58
CA VAL A 113 12.92 -35.38 7.92
C VAL A 113 12.91 -36.60 8.84
N PRO A 114 14.08 -37.20 9.15
CA PRO A 114 14.18 -38.33 10.06
C PRO A 114 14.17 -37.90 11.52
N ASN A 115 13.76 -38.79 12.42
CA ASN A 115 13.76 -38.59 13.88
C ASN A 115 12.92 -37.39 14.37
N ALA A 116 11.95 -36.97 13.58
CA ALA A 116 11.01 -35.91 13.94
C ALA A 116 9.96 -36.44 14.91
N ASN A 117 9.73 -35.74 16.01
CA ASN A 117 8.69 -36.10 16.98
C ASN A 117 7.37 -35.41 16.61
N ILE A 118 6.35 -36.23 16.39
CA ILE A 118 5.01 -35.84 15.97
C ILE A 118 4.05 -36.17 17.11
N ALA A 119 3.20 -35.22 17.49
CA ALA A 119 2.11 -35.42 18.44
C ALA A 119 0.75 -35.16 17.79
N LEU A 120 -0.22 -36.02 18.06
CA LEU A 120 -1.63 -35.75 17.81
C LEU A 120 -2.25 -35.14 19.05
N VAL A 121 -3.07 -34.11 18.87
CA VAL A 121 -3.74 -33.40 19.96
C VAL A 121 -5.24 -33.29 19.73
N ASP A 122 -6.01 -33.44 20.81
CA ASP A 122 -7.46 -33.22 20.81
C ASP A 122 -7.82 -31.72 20.82
N GLU A 123 -9.11 -31.41 20.74
CA GLU A 123 -9.64 -30.04 20.73
C GLU A 123 -9.27 -29.20 21.96
N ASN A 124 -8.86 -29.86 23.05
CA ASN A 124 -8.41 -29.24 24.30
C ASN A 124 -6.87 -29.18 24.41
N LYS A 125 -6.15 -29.42 23.30
CA LYS A 125 -4.67 -29.48 23.23
C LYS A 125 -4.02 -30.59 24.06
N LYS A 126 -4.76 -31.65 24.38
CA LYS A 126 -4.20 -32.81 25.09
C LYS A 126 -3.61 -33.79 24.10
N THR A 127 -2.38 -34.23 24.34
CA THR A 127 -1.71 -35.23 23.48
C THR A 127 -2.42 -36.58 23.56
N ILE A 128 -2.90 -37.06 22.42
CA ILE A 128 -3.63 -38.32 22.26
C ILE A 128 -2.78 -39.42 21.61
N GLY A 129 -1.62 -39.07 21.03
CA GLY A 129 -0.64 -40.04 20.54
C GLY A 129 0.64 -39.35 20.05
N THR A 130 1.77 -40.07 20.08
CA THR A 130 3.06 -39.57 19.61
C THR A 130 3.76 -40.58 18.72
N ALA A 131 4.40 -40.11 17.65
CA ALA A 131 5.21 -40.93 16.76
C ALA A 131 6.51 -40.22 16.40
N THR A 132 7.50 -41.01 16.00
CA THR A 132 8.78 -40.49 15.51
C THR A 132 8.96 -40.94 14.07
N THR A 133 9.44 -40.04 13.19
CA THR A 133 9.68 -40.39 11.80
C THR A 133 10.91 -41.28 11.64
N ASN A 134 10.85 -42.24 10.72
CA ASN A 134 11.98 -43.08 10.36
C ASN A 134 12.95 -42.38 9.38
N ALA A 135 14.00 -43.08 8.92
CA ALA A 135 15.01 -42.55 7.99
C ALA A 135 14.43 -42.04 6.65
N GLU A 136 13.23 -42.50 6.27
CA GLU A 136 12.50 -42.05 5.08
C GLU A 136 11.45 -40.99 5.41
N GLY A 137 11.44 -40.42 6.62
CA GLY A 137 10.45 -39.43 7.05
C GLY A 137 9.04 -39.97 7.26
N LYS A 138 8.84 -41.30 7.24
CA LYS A 138 7.53 -41.94 7.46
C LYS A 138 7.24 -42.09 8.95
N PHE A 139 5.99 -41.92 9.33
CA PHE A 139 5.48 -42.21 10.66
C PHE A 139 4.15 -42.97 10.59
N GLU A 140 3.86 -43.75 11.62
CA GLU A 140 2.61 -44.50 11.75
C GLU A 140 2.16 -44.51 13.22
N LEU A 141 0.87 -44.32 13.43
CA LEU A 141 0.19 -44.24 14.71
C LEU A 141 -0.99 -45.21 14.68
N SER A 142 -0.89 -46.31 15.42
CA SER A 142 -1.92 -47.35 15.49
C SER A 142 -2.75 -47.24 16.77
N GLY A 143 -4.06 -47.49 16.69
CA GLY A 143 -4.93 -47.58 17.86
C GLY A 143 -5.48 -46.24 18.38
N ILE A 144 -5.57 -45.24 17.50
CA ILE A 144 -6.08 -43.90 17.84
C ILE A 144 -7.48 -43.73 17.26
N ASN A 145 -8.42 -43.28 18.10
CA ASN A 145 -9.73 -42.90 17.62
C ASN A 145 -9.64 -41.57 16.86
N THR A 146 -9.67 -41.65 15.53
CA THR A 146 -9.52 -40.51 14.63
C THR A 146 -10.68 -39.52 14.71
N SER A 147 -11.81 -39.88 15.33
CA SER A 147 -12.96 -38.98 15.53
C SER A 147 -12.72 -37.86 16.55
N VAL A 148 -11.63 -37.92 17.33
CA VAL A 148 -11.31 -36.96 18.41
C VAL A 148 -10.07 -36.11 18.07
N VAL A 149 -9.45 -36.38 16.92
CA VAL A 149 -8.25 -35.67 16.45
C VAL A 149 -8.67 -34.33 15.87
N SER A 150 -8.17 -33.24 16.45
CA SER A 150 -8.48 -31.89 15.95
C SER A 150 -7.30 -31.31 15.16
N HIS A 151 -6.07 -31.53 15.63
CA HIS A 151 -4.85 -30.96 15.04
C HIS A 151 -3.64 -31.90 15.24
N LEU A 152 -2.61 -31.71 14.41
CA LEU A 152 -1.30 -32.36 14.56
C LEU A 152 -0.26 -31.30 14.89
N GLU A 153 0.62 -31.60 15.84
CA GLU A 153 1.64 -30.70 16.34
C GLU A 153 3.03 -31.32 16.17
N LEU A 154 3.96 -30.57 15.59
CA LEU A 154 5.37 -30.95 15.52
C LEU A 154 6.05 -30.48 16.80
N GLN A 155 6.72 -31.39 17.51
CA GLN A 155 7.41 -31.05 18.76
C GLN A 155 8.73 -30.31 18.48
N GLU A 156 9.15 -29.48 19.45
CA GLU A 156 10.29 -28.57 19.36
C GLU A 156 11.55 -29.23 18.78
N GLY A 157 12.22 -28.52 17.86
CA GLY A 157 13.43 -28.99 17.17
C GLY A 157 13.18 -29.71 15.83
N THR A 158 11.93 -29.91 15.44
CA THR A 158 11.55 -30.58 14.19
C THR A 158 11.34 -29.60 13.04
N ILE A 159 12.10 -29.72 11.94
CA ILE A 159 12.00 -28.86 10.76
C ILE A 159 11.27 -29.61 9.64
N GLY A 160 10.09 -29.13 9.20
CA GLY A 160 9.31 -29.69 8.09
C GLY A 160 8.36 -28.65 7.49
N ASN A 161 8.25 -28.62 6.15
CA ASN A 161 7.45 -27.64 5.39
C ASN A 161 6.31 -28.31 4.59
N LYS A 162 6.28 -29.65 4.50
CA LYS A 162 5.29 -30.41 3.72
C LYS A 162 5.00 -31.76 4.38
N ILE A 163 3.72 -32.14 4.49
CA ILE A 163 3.31 -33.50 4.88
C ILE A 163 2.52 -34.12 3.72
N LEU A 164 2.96 -35.30 3.30
CA LEU A 164 2.24 -36.13 2.32
C LEU A 164 1.48 -37.23 3.06
N PHE A 165 0.20 -37.37 2.74
CA PHE A 165 -0.70 -38.37 3.31
C PHE A 165 -1.08 -39.41 2.29
N ASN A 166 -1.28 -40.65 2.74
CA ASN A 166 -1.95 -41.68 1.96
C ASN A 166 -3.04 -42.31 2.84
N ASN A 167 -4.31 -42.16 2.46
CA ASN A 167 -5.40 -42.89 3.10
C ASN A 167 -5.48 -44.30 2.47
N GLU A 168 -6.01 -45.30 3.17
CA GLU A 168 -6.15 -46.70 2.71
C GLU A 168 -6.87 -46.86 1.34
N LYS A 169 -7.49 -45.79 0.83
CA LYS A 169 -8.10 -45.71 -0.51
C LYS A 169 -7.19 -45.16 -1.63
N GLY A 170 -5.91 -44.91 -1.37
CA GLY A 170 -4.92 -44.55 -2.40
C GLY A 170 -4.98 -43.10 -2.92
N THR A 171 -5.71 -42.21 -2.26
CA THR A 171 -5.67 -40.77 -2.55
C THR A 171 -4.55 -40.10 -1.76
N GLU A 172 -3.50 -39.66 -2.45
CA GLU A 172 -2.48 -38.78 -1.89
C GLU A 172 -3.07 -37.38 -1.66
N LYS A 173 -2.97 -36.87 -0.43
CA LYS A 173 -3.33 -35.48 -0.12
C LYS A 173 -2.05 -34.74 0.29
N GLU A 174 -1.75 -33.65 -0.40
CA GLU A 174 -0.63 -32.77 -0.10
C GLU A 174 -1.10 -31.66 0.84
N ILE A 175 -0.47 -31.56 2.02
CA ILE A 175 -0.67 -30.43 2.92
C ILE A 175 0.66 -29.69 3.05
N ASN A 176 0.70 -28.47 2.50
CA ASN A 176 1.81 -27.56 2.78
C ASN A 176 1.72 -27.13 4.24
N ILE A 177 2.78 -27.40 5.01
CA ILE A 177 3.00 -26.80 6.32
C ILE A 177 3.44 -25.36 6.03
N ASN A 178 2.53 -24.54 5.54
CA ASN A 178 2.76 -23.11 5.58
C ASN A 178 2.86 -22.74 7.06
N ASP A 179 3.80 -21.87 7.39
CA ASP A 179 4.08 -21.28 8.72
C ASP A 179 2.89 -20.48 9.31
N SER A 180 1.65 -20.84 8.99
CA SER A 180 0.42 -20.11 9.27
C SER A 180 0.08 -19.93 10.75
N GLY A 181 0.81 -20.55 11.67
CA GLY A 181 0.68 -20.29 13.12
C GLY A 181 1.56 -19.13 13.55
N ALA A 182 2.87 -19.39 13.68
CA ALA A 182 3.84 -18.40 14.17
C ALA A 182 4.06 -17.22 13.21
N PHE A 183 4.13 -17.44 11.89
CA PHE A 183 4.33 -16.36 10.92
C PHE A 183 3.10 -15.44 10.83
N ASN A 184 1.88 -15.99 10.92
CA ASN A 184 0.67 -15.15 10.98
C ASN A 184 0.56 -14.39 12.30
N ILE A 185 0.97 -14.98 13.44
CA ILE A 185 1.01 -14.29 14.73
C ILE A 185 2.08 -13.18 14.74
N ILE A 186 3.28 -13.44 14.22
CA ILE A 186 4.37 -12.46 14.11
C ILE A 186 3.99 -11.33 13.16
N ASN A 187 3.46 -11.64 11.98
CA ASN A 187 2.96 -10.63 11.05
C ASN A 187 1.83 -9.81 11.67
N LYS A 188 0.94 -10.44 12.45
CA LYS A 188 -0.09 -9.72 13.21
C LYS A 188 0.51 -8.74 14.21
N TYR A 189 1.56 -9.11 14.95
CA TYR A 189 2.23 -8.19 15.88
C TYR A 189 3.02 -7.09 15.18
N ILE A 190 3.68 -7.39 14.05
CA ILE A 190 4.38 -6.39 13.24
C ILE A 190 3.38 -5.37 12.68
N VAL A 191 2.25 -5.83 12.13
CA VAL A 191 1.17 -4.96 11.66
C VAL A 191 0.66 -4.10 12.82
N GLN A 192 0.34 -4.69 13.97
CA GLN A 192 -0.09 -3.93 15.16
C GLN A 192 0.94 -2.90 15.63
N LEU A 193 2.24 -3.21 15.56
CA LEU A 193 3.31 -2.28 15.90
C LEU A 193 3.37 -1.12 14.90
N VAL A 194 3.25 -1.40 13.60
CA VAL A 194 3.18 -0.37 12.55
C VAL A 194 1.96 0.52 12.76
N ASP A 195 0.80 -0.07 13.04
CA ASP A 195 -0.44 0.65 13.31
C ASP A 195 -0.27 1.58 14.53
N LEU A 196 0.39 1.10 15.59
CA LEU A 196 0.69 1.89 16.78
C LEU A 196 1.67 3.03 16.49
N ILE A 197 2.74 2.79 15.73
CA ILE A 197 3.69 3.83 15.31
C ILE A 197 2.97 4.90 14.50
N PHE A 198 2.14 4.50 13.54
CA PHE A 198 1.32 5.41 12.75
C PHE A 198 0.34 6.18 13.65
N LEU A 199 -0.30 5.55 14.63
CA LEU A 199 -1.17 6.29 15.55
C LEU A 199 -0.39 7.34 16.37
N ILE A 200 0.74 6.97 16.94
CA ILE A 200 1.58 7.86 17.76
C ILE A 200 2.07 9.06 16.94
N VAL A 201 2.59 8.80 15.73
CA VAL A 201 3.08 9.85 14.84
C VAL A 201 1.94 10.81 14.44
N ALA A 202 0.75 10.30 14.15
CA ALA A 202 -0.41 11.13 13.83
C ALA A 202 -0.80 12.03 15.01
N ILE A 203 -0.85 11.49 16.23
CA ILE A 203 -1.15 12.25 17.45
C ILE A 203 -0.10 13.35 17.67
N ILE A 204 1.18 13.03 17.52
CA ILE A 204 2.28 14.00 17.67
C ILE A 204 2.13 15.14 16.66
N VAL A 205 1.87 14.82 15.39
CA VAL A 205 1.72 15.82 14.33
C VAL A 205 0.49 16.71 14.58
N ILE A 206 -0.66 16.12 14.93
CA ILE A 206 -1.88 16.88 15.24
C ILE A 206 -1.65 17.79 16.45
N ALA A 207 -1.05 17.26 17.53
CA ALA A 207 -0.72 18.04 18.72
C ALA A 207 0.26 19.18 18.40
N TYR A 208 1.30 18.91 17.62
CA TYR A 208 2.27 19.92 17.19
C TYR A 208 1.62 21.04 16.38
N LEU A 209 0.81 20.68 15.36
CA LEU A 209 0.07 21.66 14.56
C LEU A 209 -0.87 22.50 15.43
N PHE A 210 -1.58 21.87 16.36
CA PHE A 210 -2.48 22.57 17.28
C PHE A 210 -1.74 23.57 18.18
N ILE A 211 -0.58 23.16 18.73
CA ILE A 211 0.29 24.04 19.52
C ILE A 211 0.78 25.22 18.68
N GLU A 212 1.25 24.97 17.45
CA GLU A 212 1.73 26.05 16.59
C GLU A 212 0.61 26.99 16.14
N ILE A 213 -0.60 26.49 15.84
CA ILE A 213 -1.78 27.32 15.56
C ILE A 213 -2.08 28.26 16.74
N ARG A 214 -1.95 27.79 17.99
CA ARG A 214 -2.17 28.62 19.19
C ARG A 214 -1.08 29.65 19.44
N LYS A 215 0.16 29.39 19.02
CA LYS A 215 1.29 30.33 19.17
C LYS A 215 1.31 31.41 18.09
N CYS A 216 0.75 31.14 16.93
CA CYS A 216 0.77 32.04 15.78
C CYS A 216 -0.20 33.23 15.97
N GLU A 217 0.10 34.34 15.30
CA GLU A 217 -0.83 35.46 15.20
C GLU A 217 -2.12 35.04 14.46
N ARG A 218 -3.25 35.71 14.71
CA ARG A 218 -4.56 35.39 14.09
C ARG A 218 -4.52 35.27 12.56
N ALA A 219 -3.65 36.03 11.87
CA ALA A 219 -3.51 35.93 10.43
C ALA A 219 -2.78 34.65 9.99
N GLU A 220 -1.67 34.31 10.65
CA GLU A 220 -0.89 33.10 10.39
C GLU A 220 -1.65 31.83 10.78
N ALA A 221 -2.31 31.84 11.94
CA ALA A 221 -3.11 30.72 12.45
C ALA A 221 -4.21 30.31 11.47
N ARG A 222 -4.90 31.27 10.83
CA ARG A 222 -5.93 30.98 9.81
C ARG A 222 -5.37 30.25 8.60
N LYS A 223 -4.21 30.66 8.09
CA LYS A 223 -3.55 29.99 6.95
C LYS A 223 -3.10 28.59 7.33
N LEU A 224 -2.58 28.41 8.54
CA LEU A 224 -2.16 27.11 9.04
C LEU A 224 -3.36 26.15 9.21
N VAL A 225 -4.51 26.64 9.68
CA VAL A 225 -5.77 25.88 9.70
C VAL A 225 -6.20 25.48 8.29
N ALA A 226 -6.12 26.39 7.31
CA ALA A 226 -6.41 26.04 5.91
C ALA A 226 -5.47 24.94 5.39
N ALA A 227 -4.18 25.02 5.70
CA ALA A 227 -3.21 23.99 5.34
C ALA A 227 -3.54 22.64 5.99
N SER A 228 -3.91 22.61 7.27
CA SER A 228 -4.34 21.39 7.96
C SER A 228 -5.57 20.74 7.32
N ILE A 229 -6.56 21.55 6.91
CA ILE A 229 -7.74 21.06 6.19
C ILE A 229 -7.32 20.41 4.86
N LEU A 230 -6.46 21.08 4.08
CA LEU A 230 -5.98 20.55 2.79
C LEU A 230 -5.17 19.26 2.96
N ILE A 231 -4.36 19.17 4.02
CA ILE A 231 -3.59 17.96 4.37
C ILE A 231 -4.54 16.80 4.69
N PHE A 232 -5.59 17.05 5.49
CA PHE A 232 -6.58 16.04 5.82
C PHE A 232 -7.30 15.51 4.58
N PHE A 233 -7.76 16.40 3.69
CA PHE A 233 -8.36 15.97 2.42
C PHE A 233 -7.35 15.28 1.50
N SER A 234 -6.08 15.70 1.50
CA SER A 234 -5.03 15.00 0.74
C SER A 234 -4.87 13.56 1.20
N PHE A 235 -4.87 13.29 2.51
CA PHE A 235 -4.85 11.93 3.06
C PHE A 235 -5.99 11.08 2.48
N ILE A 236 -7.23 11.56 2.54
CA ILE A 236 -8.41 10.85 2.01
C ILE A 236 -8.26 10.59 0.51
N PHE A 237 -7.84 11.60 -0.26
CA PHE A 237 -7.65 11.49 -1.69
C PHE A 237 -6.67 10.35 -2.02
N TRP A 238 -5.51 10.32 -1.38
CA TRP A 238 -4.50 9.29 -1.63
C TRP A 238 -4.94 7.91 -1.14
N SER A 239 -5.74 7.79 -0.07
CA SER A 239 -6.31 6.50 0.35
C SER A 239 -7.21 5.84 -0.69
N PHE A 240 -7.89 6.65 -1.50
CA PHE A 240 -8.73 6.15 -2.58
C PHE A 240 -7.97 6.06 -3.91
N PHE A 241 -7.12 7.04 -4.23
CA PHE A 241 -6.37 7.05 -5.48
C PHE A 241 -5.33 5.91 -5.56
N GLU A 242 -4.67 5.58 -4.45
CA GLU A 242 -3.58 4.60 -4.41
C GLU A 242 -4.05 3.13 -4.46
N GLN A 243 -5.34 2.89 -4.70
CA GLN A 243 -5.88 1.54 -4.92
C GLN A 243 -5.25 0.84 -6.14
N GLY A 244 -4.57 1.59 -7.02
CA GLY A 244 -3.79 1.06 -8.13
C GLY A 244 -2.72 0.05 -7.68
N GLY A 245 -2.08 0.27 -6.54
CA GLY A 245 -1.11 -0.66 -5.97
C GLY A 245 -1.72 -1.86 -5.22
N GLY A 246 -3.04 -1.86 -5.01
CA GLY A 246 -3.77 -2.83 -4.20
C GLY A 246 -4.95 -3.44 -4.96
N SER A 247 -6.18 -3.09 -4.54
CA SER A 247 -7.41 -3.72 -5.04
C SER A 247 -7.57 -3.66 -6.56
N LEU A 248 -7.20 -2.56 -7.22
CA LEU A 248 -7.35 -2.42 -8.67
C LEU A 248 -6.42 -3.35 -9.45
N ASN A 249 -5.24 -3.67 -8.92
CA ASN A 249 -4.35 -4.64 -9.54
C ASN A 249 -4.94 -6.07 -9.50
N TYR A 250 -5.52 -6.46 -8.35
CA TYR A 250 -6.21 -7.75 -8.24
C TYR A 250 -7.45 -7.82 -9.12
N PHE A 251 -8.23 -6.74 -9.17
CA PHE A 251 -9.36 -6.60 -10.08
C PHE A 251 -8.95 -6.70 -11.55
N ALA A 252 -7.84 -6.06 -11.95
CA ALA A 252 -7.32 -6.14 -13.31
C ALA A 252 -6.96 -7.57 -13.73
N ILE A 253 -6.37 -8.35 -12.81
CA ILE A 253 -5.98 -9.75 -13.08
C ILE A 253 -7.21 -10.67 -13.10
N GLY A 254 -8.13 -10.51 -12.14
CA GLY A 254 -9.24 -11.44 -11.93
C GLY A 254 -10.51 -11.13 -12.71
N ASN A 255 -10.72 -9.87 -13.10
CA ASN A 255 -12.03 -9.37 -13.53
C ASN A 255 -11.98 -8.42 -14.74
N VAL A 256 -10.84 -8.29 -15.44
CA VAL A 256 -10.72 -7.47 -16.66
C VAL A 256 -10.25 -8.31 -17.84
N GLN A 257 -10.91 -8.14 -18.99
CA GLN A 257 -10.58 -8.86 -20.22
C GLN A 257 -9.18 -8.51 -20.73
N SER A 258 -8.28 -9.49 -20.72
CA SER A 258 -6.86 -9.25 -21.00
C SER A 258 -6.53 -8.96 -22.46
N HIS A 259 -7.29 -9.53 -23.41
CA HIS A 259 -7.00 -9.45 -24.85
C HIS A 259 -5.55 -9.86 -25.20
N GLY A 260 -4.95 -10.78 -24.44
CA GLY A 260 -3.55 -11.20 -24.60
C GLY A 260 -2.51 -10.26 -23.97
N LEU A 261 -2.93 -9.17 -23.31
CA LEU A 261 -2.05 -8.25 -22.59
C LEU A 261 -1.85 -8.70 -21.13
N ASN A 262 -0.71 -8.34 -20.54
CA ASN A 262 -0.45 -8.54 -19.11
C ASN A 262 -1.17 -7.46 -18.29
N MET A 263 -2.22 -7.84 -17.56
CA MET A 263 -3.09 -6.88 -16.84
C MET A 263 -2.40 -6.15 -15.70
N THR A 264 -1.48 -6.79 -14.97
CA THR A 264 -0.63 -6.10 -13.97
C THR A 264 0.20 -4.99 -14.60
N SER A 265 0.76 -5.24 -15.80
CA SER A 265 1.53 -4.24 -16.53
C SER A 265 0.65 -3.10 -17.03
N VAL A 266 -0.58 -3.40 -17.49
CA VAL A 266 -1.55 -2.37 -17.88
C VAL A 266 -1.91 -1.50 -16.68
N ASN A 267 -2.36 -2.10 -15.57
CA ASN A 267 -2.69 -1.41 -14.32
C ASN A 267 -1.58 -0.43 -13.86
N ASN A 268 -0.33 -0.90 -13.85
CA ASN A 268 0.81 -0.13 -13.34
C ASN A 268 1.39 0.87 -14.35
N SER A 269 0.88 0.96 -15.58
CA SER A 269 1.41 1.86 -16.61
C SER A 269 0.39 2.86 -17.16
N VAL A 270 -0.90 2.53 -17.11
CA VAL A 270 -1.97 3.36 -17.69
C VAL A 270 -2.04 4.75 -17.02
N ASN A 271 -1.91 4.84 -15.69
CA ASN A 271 -1.89 6.14 -15.01
C ASN A 271 -0.72 7.03 -15.52
N ALA A 272 0.50 6.49 -15.53
CA ALA A 272 1.67 7.25 -15.98
C ALA A 272 1.56 7.68 -17.45
N LEU A 273 1.03 6.81 -18.32
CA LEU A 273 0.74 7.15 -19.70
C LEU A 273 -0.23 8.34 -19.79
N TYR A 274 -1.32 8.33 -19.03
CA TYR A 274 -2.27 9.43 -19.02
C TYR A 274 -1.70 10.72 -18.42
N VAL A 275 -0.86 10.65 -17.39
CA VAL A 275 -0.16 11.83 -16.88
C VAL A 275 0.70 12.46 -17.98
N ILE A 276 1.49 11.65 -18.71
CA ILE A 276 2.34 12.15 -19.81
C ILE A 276 1.50 12.81 -20.91
N LEU A 277 0.38 12.20 -21.30
CA LEU A 277 -0.47 12.70 -22.39
C LEU A 277 -1.30 13.92 -21.98
N PHE A 278 -1.86 13.92 -20.78
CA PHE A 278 -2.88 14.90 -20.36
C PHE A 278 -2.35 15.99 -19.44
N ALA A 279 -1.21 15.85 -18.78
CA ALA A 279 -0.66 16.94 -17.96
C ALA A 279 -0.42 18.24 -18.77
N PRO A 280 0.15 18.20 -19.99
CA PRO A 280 0.26 19.41 -20.82
C PRO A 280 -1.10 20.00 -21.19
N LEU A 281 -2.08 19.15 -21.52
CA LEU A 281 -3.42 19.57 -21.92
C LEU A 281 -4.18 20.25 -20.77
N VAL A 282 -4.13 19.65 -19.58
CA VAL A 282 -4.72 20.20 -18.35
C VAL A 282 -4.00 21.49 -17.94
N GLY A 283 -2.67 21.56 -18.08
CA GLY A 283 -1.90 22.79 -17.88
C GLY A 283 -2.33 23.93 -18.81
N LEU A 284 -2.46 23.65 -20.11
CA LEU A 284 -2.95 24.61 -21.11
C LEU A 284 -4.39 25.05 -20.83
N LEU A 285 -5.25 24.13 -20.35
CA LEU A 285 -6.61 24.44 -19.91
C LEU A 285 -6.59 25.47 -18.77
N TRP A 286 -5.76 25.28 -17.75
CA TRP A 286 -5.64 26.24 -16.65
C TRP A 286 -5.16 27.61 -17.13
N LEU A 287 -4.16 27.66 -18.02
CA LEU A 287 -3.68 28.92 -18.60
C LEU A 287 -4.75 29.61 -19.46
N ALA A 288 -5.54 28.85 -20.22
CA ALA A 288 -6.65 29.39 -21.00
C ALA A 288 -7.75 29.97 -20.12
N LEU A 289 -8.09 29.29 -19.02
CA LEU A 289 -9.06 29.77 -18.03
C LEU A 289 -8.53 30.99 -17.26
N ALA A 290 -7.23 31.02 -16.95
CA ALA A 290 -6.57 32.17 -16.31
C ALA A 290 -6.64 33.42 -17.20
N LYS A 291 -6.38 33.28 -18.50
CA LYS A 291 -6.55 34.38 -19.48
C LYS A 291 -7.98 34.91 -19.55
N ARG A 292 -8.97 34.05 -19.31
CA ARG A 292 -10.40 34.41 -19.26
C ARG A 292 -10.89 34.84 -17.88
N LYS A 293 -10.01 34.95 -16.88
CA LYS A 293 -10.38 35.21 -15.46
C LYS A 293 -11.41 34.22 -14.89
N ALA A 294 -11.49 33.02 -15.46
CA ALA A 294 -12.42 31.96 -15.09
C ALA A 294 -11.71 30.77 -14.42
N GLU A 295 -10.43 30.93 -14.07
CA GLU A 295 -9.66 29.88 -13.39
C GLU A 295 -10.27 29.58 -12.01
N PRO A 296 -10.66 28.33 -11.73
CA PRO A 296 -11.12 27.94 -10.41
C PRO A 296 -10.03 28.16 -9.37
N ASN A 297 -10.42 28.57 -8.16
CA ASN A 297 -9.44 28.70 -7.08
C ASN A 297 -8.90 27.33 -6.66
N THR A 298 -7.75 27.33 -5.99
CA THR A 298 -7.07 26.13 -5.47
C THR A 298 -8.00 25.13 -4.79
N VAL A 299 -8.90 25.58 -3.91
CA VAL A 299 -9.79 24.70 -3.14
C VAL A 299 -10.82 24.04 -4.06
N VAL A 300 -11.32 24.77 -5.05
CA VAL A 300 -12.23 24.21 -6.07
C VAL A 300 -11.50 23.20 -6.96
N LYS A 301 -10.25 23.47 -7.36
CA LYS A 301 -9.44 22.48 -8.11
C LYS A 301 -9.22 21.20 -7.31
N PHE A 302 -8.97 21.33 -6.00
CA PHE A 302 -8.90 20.19 -5.08
C PHE A 302 -10.21 19.40 -5.05
N GLY A 303 -11.36 20.09 -4.93
CA GLY A 303 -12.67 19.47 -4.96
C GLY A 303 -13.00 18.81 -6.31
N LEU A 304 -12.59 19.42 -7.43
CA LEU A 304 -12.70 18.81 -8.76
C LEU A 304 -11.87 17.52 -8.85
N GLY A 305 -10.69 17.49 -8.22
CA GLY A 305 -9.88 16.28 -8.09
C GLY A 305 -10.68 15.12 -7.48
N PHE A 306 -11.35 15.37 -6.36
CA PHE A 306 -12.24 14.40 -5.71
C PHE A 306 -13.46 14.03 -6.54
N VAL A 307 -14.07 14.99 -7.26
CA VAL A 307 -15.21 14.70 -8.13
C VAL A 307 -14.79 13.75 -9.25
N PHE A 308 -13.68 14.02 -9.93
CA PHE A 308 -13.14 13.12 -10.95
C PHE A 308 -12.74 11.76 -10.37
N LEU A 309 -12.12 11.73 -9.20
CA LEU A 309 -11.81 10.48 -8.50
C LEU A 309 -13.09 9.65 -8.27
N GLY A 310 -14.13 10.28 -7.74
CA GLY A 310 -15.41 9.63 -7.47
C GLY A 310 -16.10 9.14 -8.73
N ILE A 311 -16.13 9.94 -9.80
CA ILE A 311 -16.67 9.52 -11.10
C ILE A 311 -15.86 8.33 -11.64
N GLY A 312 -14.53 8.36 -11.56
CA GLY A 312 -13.68 7.25 -12.01
C GLY A 312 -13.96 5.95 -11.26
N PHE A 313 -14.13 6.01 -9.94
CA PHE A 313 -14.51 4.85 -9.12
C PHE A 313 -15.94 4.36 -9.40
N LEU A 314 -16.88 5.25 -9.70
CA LEU A 314 -18.19 4.84 -10.20
C LEU A 314 -18.10 4.17 -11.58
N VAL A 315 -17.18 4.58 -12.46
CA VAL A 315 -16.94 3.86 -13.72
C VAL A 315 -16.32 2.49 -13.47
N PHE A 316 -15.41 2.33 -12.49
CA PHE A 316 -14.96 1.00 -12.06
C PHE A 316 -16.13 0.15 -11.56
N PHE A 317 -17.03 0.70 -10.74
CA PHE A 317 -18.26 0.02 -10.32
C PHE A 317 -19.13 -0.40 -11.51
N MET A 318 -19.34 0.48 -12.50
CA MET A 318 -20.16 0.18 -13.68
C MET A 318 -19.67 -1.04 -14.47
N SER A 319 -18.40 -1.43 -14.31
CA SER A 319 -17.81 -2.64 -14.93
C SER A 319 -18.63 -3.90 -14.66
N LYS A 320 -19.33 -4.02 -13.51
CA LYS A 320 -20.18 -5.18 -13.21
C LYS A 320 -21.32 -5.38 -14.21
N PHE A 321 -21.87 -4.29 -14.76
CA PHE A 321 -23.02 -4.34 -15.68
C PHE A 321 -22.62 -4.71 -17.10
N TYR A 322 -21.33 -4.60 -17.44
CA TYR A 322 -20.79 -4.90 -18.76
C TYR A 322 -19.90 -6.14 -18.77
N ALA A 323 -19.79 -6.84 -17.62
CA ALA A 323 -19.02 -8.06 -17.52
C ALA A 323 -19.69 -9.22 -18.29
N ASN A 324 -18.87 -10.11 -18.83
CA ASN A 324 -19.35 -11.33 -19.48
C ASN A 324 -19.80 -12.38 -18.45
N LYS A 325 -20.26 -13.54 -18.94
CA LYS A 325 -20.71 -14.66 -18.08
C LYS A 325 -19.62 -15.20 -17.14
N ASP A 326 -18.35 -14.93 -17.43
CA ASP A 326 -17.20 -15.36 -16.63
C ASP A 326 -16.79 -14.31 -15.58
N GLY A 327 -17.54 -13.20 -15.44
CA GLY A 327 -17.23 -12.12 -14.51
C GLY A 327 -16.10 -11.19 -14.98
N MET A 328 -15.84 -11.15 -16.29
CA MET A 328 -14.76 -10.36 -16.90
C MET A 328 -15.31 -9.09 -17.56
N ALA A 329 -14.94 -7.94 -16.99
CA ALA A 329 -15.29 -6.61 -17.48
C ALA A 329 -14.46 -6.18 -18.70
N PRO A 330 -14.99 -5.29 -19.56
CA PRO A 330 -14.27 -4.77 -20.72
C PRO A 330 -13.05 -3.95 -20.31
N LEU A 331 -11.91 -4.17 -21.00
CA LEU A 331 -10.69 -3.38 -20.83
C LEU A 331 -10.94 -1.88 -21.06
N SER A 332 -11.85 -1.53 -21.97
CA SER A 332 -12.20 -0.13 -22.30
C SER A 332 -12.73 0.65 -21.09
N LEU A 333 -13.58 0.05 -20.26
CA LEU A 333 -14.11 0.69 -19.06
C LEU A 333 -13.02 0.86 -17.99
N PHE A 334 -12.17 -0.15 -17.85
CA PHE A 334 -11.04 -0.09 -16.92
C PHE A 334 -10.07 1.06 -17.26
N VAL A 335 -9.67 1.18 -18.52
CA VAL A 335 -8.78 2.27 -18.94
C VAL A 335 -9.47 3.63 -18.93
N LEU A 336 -10.78 3.70 -19.22
CA LEU A 336 -11.57 4.93 -19.09
C LEU A 336 -11.65 5.41 -17.64
N ALA A 337 -11.90 4.50 -16.69
CA ALA A 337 -11.92 4.82 -15.26
C ALA A 337 -10.56 5.40 -14.82
N TYR A 338 -9.45 4.78 -15.24
CA TYR A 338 -8.11 5.30 -15.00
C TYR A 338 -7.89 6.70 -15.60
N LEU A 339 -8.38 6.97 -16.81
CA LEU A 339 -8.26 8.30 -17.41
C LEU A 339 -8.94 9.35 -16.53
N ILE A 340 -10.16 9.05 -16.06
CA ILE A 340 -10.94 9.98 -15.24
C ILE A 340 -10.25 10.19 -13.89
N THR A 341 -9.78 9.14 -13.22
CA THR A 341 -9.06 9.29 -11.94
C THR A 341 -7.73 10.03 -12.11
N THR A 342 -6.99 9.81 -13.21
CA THR A 342 -5.78 10.57 -13.54
C THR A 342 -6.09 12.05 -13.78
N ILE A 343 -7.18 12.40 -14.45
CA ILE A 343 -7.59 13.82 -14.57
C ILE A 343 -7.83 14.42 -13.17
N GLY A 344 -8.40 13.64 -12.24
CA GLY A 344 -8.55 14.04 -10.85
C GLY A 344 -7.21 14.30 -10.15
N GLU A 345 -6.23 13.41 -10.34
CA GLU A 345 -4.85 13.58 -9.85
C GLU A 345 -4.21 14.86 -10.37
N LEU A 346 -4.35 15.14 -11.67
CA LEU A 346 -3.79 16.33 -12.33
C LEU A 346 -4.42 17.63 -11.82
N CYS A 347 -5.60 17.57 -11.20
CA CYS A 347 -6.23 18.72 -10.52
C CYS A 347 -5.63 18.99 -9.13
N LEU A 348 -4.95 18.02 -8.51
CA LEU A 348 -4.45 18.11 -7.13
C LEU A 348 -2.91 18.20 -7.08
N SER A 349 -2.20 17.32 -7.80
CA SER A 349 -0.75 17.09 -7.64
C SER A 349 0.14 18.32 -7.87
N PRO A 350 -0.08 19.21 -8.86
CA PRO A 350 0.80 20.36 -9.06
C PRO A 350 0.57 21.49 -8.04
N ILE A 351 -0.54 21.43 -7.30
CA ILE A 351 -0.99 22.54 -6.43
C ILE A 351 -0.71 22.24 -4.97
N GLY A 352 -0.86 20.99 -4.53
CA GLY A 352 -0.76 20.58 -3.12
C GLY A 352 0.46 21.13 -2.38
N LEU A 353 1.66 20.69 -2.77
CA LEU A 353 2.90 21.05 -2.07
C LEU A 353 3.20 22.57 -2.11
N SER A 354 2.93 23.22 -3.25
CA SER A 354 3.11 24.68 -3.40
C SER A 354 2.20 25.45 -2.43
N MET A 355 0.98 24.97 -2.22
CA MET A 355 0.02 25.65 -1.36
C MET A 355 0.31 25.44 0.11
N ILE A 356 0.70 24.23 0.52
CA ILE A 356 1.10 23.98 1.91
C ILE A 356 2.24 24.89 2.33
N THR A 357 3.24 25.09 1.46
CA THR A 357 4.36 25.99 1.77
C THR A 357 3.95 27.46 1.82
N LYS A 358 3.12 27.94 0.87
CA LYS A 358 2.61 29.33 0.88
C LYS A 358 1.69 29.66 2.07
N LEU A 359 0.97 28.66 2.59
CA LEU A 359 0.08 28.82 3.75
C LEU A 359 0.83 28.71 5.08
N SER A 360 2.09 28.29 5.06
CA SER A 360 2.88 28.07 6.26
C SER A 360 3.74 29.30 6.61
N PRO A 361 4.02 29.56 7.89
CA PRO A 361 5.08 30.47 8.30
C PRO A 361 6.46 29.98 7.82
N LYS A 362 7.39 30.89 7.49
CA LYS A 362 8.75 30.54 7.01
C LYS A 362 9.50 29.57 7.91
N ARG A 363 9.28 29.65 9.23
CA ARG A 363 9.90 28.76 10.22
C ARG A 363 9.36 27.32 10.20
N LEU A 364 8.19 27.10 9.60
CA LEU A 364 7.50 25.80 9.56
C LEU A 364 7.55 25.13 8.17
N TYR A 365 8.22 25.70 7.17
CA TYR A 365 8.24 25.14 5.80
C TYR A 365 8.64 23.65 5.78
N GLY A 366 9.74 23.29 6.45
CA GLY A 366 10.20 21.90 6.49
C GLY A 366 9.22 20.96 7.20
N VAL A 367 8.63 21.41 8.31
CA VAL A 367 7.65 20.62 9.06
C VAL A 367 6.39 20.38 8.24
N MET A 368 5.92 21.42 7.54
CA MET A 368 4.68 21.36 6.77
C MET A 368 4.86 20.56 5.46
N MET A 369 6.02 20.66 4.81
CA MET A 369 6.39 19.74 3.72
C MET A 369 6.46 18.28 4.21
N GLY A 370 7.09 18.03 5.36
CA GLY A 370 7.15 16.71 5.97
C GLY A 370 5.76 16.17 6.31
N THR A 371 4.88 17.02 6.84
CA THR A 371 3.48 16.66 7.15
C THR A 371 2.69 16.33 5.90
N TRP A 372 2.93 17.03 4.78
CA TRP A 372 2.32 16.72 3.50
C TRP A 372 2.72 15.32 2.99
N PHE A 373 4.02 15.01 2.97
CA PHE A 373 4.48 13.68 2.56
C PHE A 373 4.02 12.59 3.52
N LEU A 374 3.98 12.90 4.81
CA LEU A 374 3.46 11.99 5.81
C LEU A 374 1.98 11.68 5.55
N ALA A 375 1.15 12.69 5.23
CA ALA A 375 -0.24 12.47 4.86
C ALA A 375 -0.40 11.60 3.60
N SER A 376 0.50 11.70 2.62
CA SER A 376 0.56 10.76 1.49
C SER A 376 0.91 9.33 1.93
N ALA A 377 1.85 9.16 2.88
CA ALA A 377 2.17 7.84 3.44
C ALA A 377 0.99 7.23 4.21
N TYR A 378 0.26 8.01 5.02
CA TYR A 378 -1.01 7.56 5.61
C TYR A 378 -2.04 7.25 4.54
N GLY A 379 -2.05 8.02 3.44
CA GLY A 379 -2.88 7.76 2.27
C GLY A 379 -2.68 6.35 1.74
N GLN A 380 -1.44 6.00 1.40
CA GLN A 380 -1.07 4.66 0.91
C GLN A 380 -1.33 3.55 1.92
N TYR A 381 -1.04 3.78 3.21
CA TYR A 381 -1.38 2.84 4.27
C TYR A 381 -2.90 2.60 4.35
N GLY A 382 -3.70 3.66 4.32
CA GLY A 382 -5.16 3.58 4.24
C GLY A 382 -5.64 2.89 2.98
N ALA A 383 -4.96 3.09 1.84
CA ALA A 383 -5.26 2.38 0.60
C ALA A 383 -5.03 0.87 0.75
N GLY A 384 -3.96 0.47 1.45
CA GLY A 384 -3.68 -0.93 1.79
C GLY A 384 -4.76 -1.54 2.68
N LEU A 385 -5.21 -0.82 3.72
CA LEU A 385 -6.30 -1.28 4.59
C LEU A 385 -7.61 -1.47 3.81
N ILE A 386 -7.99 -0.48 2.99
CA ILE A 386 -9.18 -0.57 2.14
C ILE A 386 -9.03 -1.73 1.15
N GLY A 387 -7.88 -1.83 0.47
CA GLY A 387 -7.64 -2.89 -0.50
C GLY A 387 -7.68 -4.29 0.10
N SER A 388 -7.17 -4.44 1.32
CA SER A 388 -7.27 -5.68 2.10
C SER A 388 -8.72 -6.00 2.47
N ALA A 389 -9.49 -5.00 2.93
CA ALA A 389 -10.92 -5.17 3.24
C ALA A 389 -11.77 -5.53 2.01
N LEU A 390 -11.38 -5.04 0.83
CA LEU A 390 -12.03 -5.43 -0.44
C LEU A 390 -11.62 -6.81 -0.93
N ALA A 391 -10.49 -7.35 -0.44
CA ALA A 391 -9.99 -8.67 -0.81
C ALA A 391 -10.26 -9.75 0.26
N SER A 392 -10.65 -9.37 1.48
CA SER A 392 -10.87 -10.27 2.60
C SER A 392 -12.12 -11.11 2.39
N ASP A 393 -11.96 -12.43 2.51
CA ASP A 393 -13.04 -13.40 2.47
C ASP A 393 -13.32 -13.89 3.90
N GLU A 394 -14.46 -13.49 4.47
CA GLU A 394 -14.88 -13.96 5.81
C GLU A 394 -15.27 -15.44 5.81
N SER A 395 -15.45 -16.07 4.64
CA SER A 395 -16.04 -17.41 4.52
C SER A 395 -15.05 -18.54 4.23
N GLY A 396 -13.76 -18.27 4.00
CA GLY A 396 -12.77 -19.31 3.66
C GLY A 396 -13.11 -20.09 2.39
N LYS A 397 -13.91 -19.51 1.48
CA LYS A 397 -14.36 -20.10 0.23
C LYS A 397 -13.57 -19.48 -0.93
N ASN A 398 -13.11 -20.31 -1.86
CA ASN A 398 -12.59 -19.79 -3.13
C ASN A 398 -13.74 -19.14 -3.92
N LEU A 399 -13.87 -17.81 -3.81
CA LEU A 399 -14.88 -17.02 -4.51
C LEU A 399 -14.74 -17.22 -6.03
N THR A 400 -15.87 -17.41 -6.69
CA THR A 400 -15.97 -17.39 -8.15
C THR A 400 -15.59 -16.01 -8.69
N ASN A 401 -15.18 -15.93 -9.95
CA ASN A 401 -14.84 -14.64 -10.57
C ASN A 401 -16.01 -13.65 -10.54
N VAL A 402 -17.25 -14.13 -10.63
CA VAL A 402 -18.46 -13.31 -10.54
C VAL A 402 -18.67 -12.75 -9.14
N GLU A 403 -18.41 -13.53 -8.09
CA GLU A 403 -18.47 -13.05 -6.71
C GLU A 403 -17.37 -12.02 -6.41
N LYS A 404 -16.15 -12.25 -6.92
CA LYS A 404 -15.04 -11.28 -6.82
C LYS A 404 -15.35 -9.97 -7.52
N LEU A 405 -15.96 -10.03 -8.71
CA LEU A 405 -16.43 -8.86 -9.45
C LEU A 405 -17.37 -8.02 -8.58
N GLU A 406 -18.35 -8.66 -7.95
CA GLU A 406 -19.34 -8.00 -7.10
C GLU A 406 -18.69 -7.39 -5.85
N GLN A 407 -17.79 -8.12 -5.20
CA GLN A 407 -17.07 -7.65 -4.01
C GLN A 407 -16.24 -6.39 -4.32
N TYR A 408 -15.41 -6.42 -5.37
CA TYR A 408 -14.59 -5.27 -5.74
C TYR A 408 -15.45 -4.08 -6.17
N THR A 409 -16.47 -4.32 -7.01
CA THR A 409 -17.30 -3.23 -7.55
C THR A 409 -18.16 -2.56 -6.47
N SER A 410 -18.65 -3.32 -5.47
CA SER A 410 -19.33 -2.74 -4.30
C SER A 410 -18.40 -1.83 -3.49
N GLY A 411 -17.13 -2.23 -3.35
CA GLY A 411 -16.09 -1.37 -2.77
C GLY A 411 -15.87 -0.08 -3.57
N TYR A 412 -15.79 -0.20 -4.89
CA TYR A 412 -15.62 0.94 -5.78
C TYR A 412 -16.82 1.88 -5.77
N GLU A 413 -18.04 1.36 -5.61
CA GLU A 413 -19.24 2.17 -5.42
C GLU A 413 -19.13 3.04 -4.16
N MET A 414 -18.74 2.44 -3.03
CA MET A 414 -18.55 3.15 -1.76
C MET A 414 -17.47 4.23 -1.90
N ILE A 415 -16.31 3.91 -2.47
CA ILE A 415 -15.23 4.86 -2.73
C ILE A 415 -15.73 6.00 -3.64
N GLY A 416 -16.49 5.66 -4.68
CA GLY A 416 -17.08 6.59 -5.64
C GLY A 416 -17.97 7.64 -4.96
N TYR A 417 -18.94 7.21 -4.16
CA TYR A 417 -19.85 8.11 -3.46
C TYR A 417 -19.15 8.95 -2.38
N ILE A 418 -18.25 8.35 -1.60
CA ILE A 418 -17.51 9.10 -0.57
C ILE A 418 -16.62 10.17 -1.22
N SER A 419 -15.95 9.83 -2.33
CA SER A 419 -15.11 10.78 -3.07
C SER A 419 -15.94 11.91 -3.68
N LEU A 420 -17.10 11.62 -4.28
CA LEU A 420 -18.03 12.64 -4.76
C LEU A 420 -18.51 13.56 -3.63
N ALA A 421 -18.94 12.99 -2.51
CA ALA A 421 -19.39 13.74 -1.34
C ALA A 421 -18.29 14.65 -0.80
N ALA A 422 -17.06 14.14 -0.68
CA ALA A 422 -15.89 14.91 -0.26
C ALA A 422 -15.58 16.05 -1.25
N GLY A 423 -15.65 15.79 -2.56
CA GLY A 423 -15.42 16.80 -3.59
C GLY A 423 -16.45 17.93 -3.58
N VAL A 424 -17.74 17.57 -3.50
CA VAL A 424 -18.83 18.55 -3.37
C VAL A 424 -18.68 19.34 -2.07
N LEU A 425 -18.40 18.66 -0.95
CA LEU A 425 -18.17 19.32 0.33
C LEU A 425 -17.01 20.32 0.25
N MET A 426 -15.88 19.96 -0.37
CA MET A 426 -14.75 20.88 -0.55
C MET A 426 -15.11 22.10 -1.40
N ILE A 427 -15.88 21.91 -2.47
CA ILE A 427 -16.34 23.01 -3.33
C ILE A 427 -17.26 23.95 -2.53
N LEU A 428 -18.18 23.40 -1.73
CA LEU A 428 -19.06 24.17 -0.86
C LEU A 428 -18.31 24.90 0.26
N LEU A 429 -17.26 24.28 0.82
CA LEU A 429 -16.39 24.89 1.83
C LEU A 429 -15.37 25.88 1.23
N SER A 430 -15.25 25.95 -0.09
CA SER A 430 -14.30 26.83 -0.77
C SER A 430 -14.34 28.29 -0.30
N PRO A 431 -15.51 28.95 -0.13
CA PRO A 431 -15.54 30.33 0.35
C PRO A 431 -14.96 30.49 1.76
N VAL A 432 -15.20 29.51 2.63
CA VAL A 432 -14.71 29.51 4.02
C VAL A 432 -13.20 29.28 4.05
N ILE A 433 -12.72 28.24 3.35
CA ILE A 433 -11.30 27.90 3.30
C ILE A 433 -10.52 29.04 2.62
N ARG A 434 -11.06 29.66 1.57
CA ARG A 434 -10.45 30.83 0.93
C ARG A 434 -10.33 32.02 1.89
N LYS A 435 -11.33 32.26 2.73
CA LYS A 435 -11.26 33.32 3.77
C LYS A 435 -10.16 33.05 4.78
N LEU A 436 -9.83 31.78 5.04
CA LEU A 436 -8.71 31.37 5.89
C LEU A 436 -7.35 31.55 5.18
N MET A 437 -7.29 31.31 3.86
CA MET A 437 -6.09 31.47 3.04
C MET A 437 -5.69 32.94 2.81
N ALA A 438 -6.61 33.88 3.02
CA ALA A 438 -6.43 35.32 2.82
C ALA A 438 -5.97 35.66 1.39
N GLU A 439 -4.78 36.23 1.22
CA GLU A 439 -4.23 36.67 -0.07
C GLU A 439 -3.61 35.53 -0.89
N VAL A 440 -3.44 34.34 -0.30
CA VAL A 440 -2.84 33.19 -0.97
C VAL A 440 -3.87 32.62 -1.96
N LYS A 441 -3.54 32.64 -3.25
CA LYS A 441 -4.37 32.12 -4.35
C LYS A 441 -3.89 30.75 -4.82
#